data_AF-A0A7C3GAV3-F1
#
_entry.id   AF-A0A7C3GAV3-F1
#
_cell.length_a   1.000
_cell.length_b   1.000
_cell.length_c   1.000
_cell.angle_alpha   90.00
_cell.angle_beta   90.00
_cell.angle_gamma   90.00
#
_symmetry.space_group_name_H-M   'P 1'
#
loop_
_entity.id
_entity.type
_entity.pdbx_description
1 polymer ?
#
loop_
_entity_poly.entity_id
_entity_poly.type
_entity_poly.pdbx_seq_one_letter_code
_entity_poly.pdbx_strand_id
1 'polypeptide(L)'
;MTSSYTDPEQGKSEREFGNSPYPSGSGFDPEHDLRVADAQYLMLPQGRPPRQDDCLLHGALPDAEDVNVVVSQQALKQIVAHCHSNTRVELGGVLLGRPYHNNRQIFVEVEVAIPAITTDNGPVHFTFTADVWAQIHVDCSQYPDLEIVGWFHTHPDLGVFYSADDEVVHAAAFTQPYHVGLVVDPLRNQGSFFAWRDGVVQPIPGFYELIPAEAGNEHEVPRAIVDWEIVIDKSWFMPTRSENPAPGLVYQDGDLAIHPMLPLVVSTLALLLASIALYVALK
;
A
#
# COMPACT_ATOMS: atom_id res chain seq x y z
N MET A 1 57.28 56.46 -22.10
CA MET A 1 56.89 56.14 -23.48
C MET A 1 57.43 54.76 -23.82
N THR A 2 56.63 53.94 -24.51
CA THR A 2 57.01 52.78 -25.36
C THR A 2 57.99 51.72 -24.78
N SER A 3 57.63 50.43 -24.61
CA SER A 3 57.19 49.46 -25.66
C SER A 3 58.28 49.28 -26.73
N SER A 4 58.68 48.11 -27.21
CA SER A 4 58.24 46.71 -27.01
C SER A 4 59.19 45.77 -27.80
N TYR A 5 59.16 44.45 -27.54
CA TYR A 5 59.36 43.48 -28.62
C TYR A 5 58.50 42.22 -28.41
N THR A 6 58.01 41.66 -29.51
CA THR A 6 56.95 40.63 -29.69
C THR A 6 57.57 39.28 -30.10
N ASP A 7 57.12 38.13 -29.57
CA ASP A 7 56.02 37.24 -30.04
C ASP A 7 56.39 36.34 -31.25
N PRO A 8 55.98 35.05 -31.32
CA PRO A 8 54.68 34.68 -31.93
C PRO A 8 53.89 33.49 -31.30
N GLU A 9 52.58 33.47 -31.61
CA GLU A 9 51.54 32.47 -31.24
C GLU A 9 51.61 31.06 -31.89
N GLN A 10 50.75 30.16 -31.37
CA GLN A 10 49.87 29.12 -31.99
C GLN A 10 50.04 27.70 -31.39
N GLY A 11 49.01 26.91 -31.06
CA GLY A 11 47.54 27.11 -30.99
C GLY A 11 46.76 25.76 -30.95
N LYS A 12 45.48 25.77 -30.52
CA LYS A 12 44.46 24.65 -30.53
C LYS A 12 44.65 23.52 -29.49
N SER A 13 43.62 22.86 -28.95
CA SER A 13 42.14 23.04 -28.97
C SER A 13 41.46 22.21 -27.85
N GLU A 14 40.27 22.60 -27.41
CA GLU A 14 39.42 21.90 -26.43
C GLU A 14 38.93 20.51 -26.91
N ARG A 15 38.61 19.61 -25.96
CA ARG A 15 37.44 18.71 -26.01
C ARG A 15 36.92 18.38 -24.61
N GLU A 16 35.60 18.45 -24.46
CA GLU A 16 34.84 18.07 -23.27
C GLU A 16 34.72 16.55 -23.12
N PHE A 17 34.48 16.07 -21.90
CA PHE A 17 33.86 14.77 -21.65
C PHE A 17 32.90 14.82 -20.45
N GLY A 18 31.61 14.97 -20.76
CA GLY A 18 30.50 14.25 -20.11
C GLY A 18 30.15 14.58 -18.65
N ASN A 19 29.07 15.36 -18.46
CA ASN A 19 28.29 15.33 -17.22
C ASN A 19 27.69 13.93 -17.00
N SER A 20 27.78 13.41 -15.76
CA SER A 20 26.92 12.33 -15.28
C SER A 20 25.59 12.91 -14.79
N PRO A 21 24.42 12.39 -15.21
CA PRO A 21 23.12 12.96 -14.85
C PRO A 21 22.53 12.42 -13.54
N TYR A 22 23.23 11.56 -12.80
CA TYR A 22 22.73 10.94 -11.56
C TYR A 22 23.36 11.58 -10.32
N PRO A 23 22.59 12.25 -9.44
CA PRO A 23 23.09 12.69 -8.16
C PRO A 23 23.37 11.50 -7.25
N SER A 24 24.56 11.48 -6.66
CA SER A 24 24.98 10.46 -5.70
C SER A 24 24.44 10.77 -4.30
N GLY A 25 23.70 9.83 -3.72
CA GLY A 25 23.26 9.87 -2.32
C GLY A 25 22.02 10.75 -2.08
N SER A 26 20.85 10.12 -1.99
CA SER A 26 19.66 10.72 -1.39
C SER A 26 19.87 10.84 0.12
N GLY A 27 20.48 11.94 0.57
CA GLY A 27 20.45 12.33 1.96
C GLY A 27 19.02 12.73 2.35
N PHE A 28 18.54 12.24 3.50
CA PHE A 28 17.32 12.72 4.14
C PHE A 28 17.45 14.22 4.40
N ASP A 29 16.59 15.02 3.77
CA ASP A 29 16.49 16.47 3.99
C ASP A 29 15.17 16.74 4.72
N PRO A 30 15.19 16.93 6.06
CA PRO A 30 13.97 17.08 6.83
C PRO A 30 13.05 18.18 6.32
N GLU A 31 13.59 19.29 5.79
CA GLU A 31 12.78 20.40 5.29
C GLU A 31 12.20 20.16 3.88
N HIS A 32 12.77 19.24 3.11
CA HIS A 32 12.23 18.84 1.82
C HIS A 32 11.22 17.71 1.98
N ASP A 33 11.56 16.69 2.75
CA ASP A 33 10.74 15.50 2.95
C ASP A 33 9.45 15.84 3.73
N LEU A 34 9.52 16.72 4.75
CA LEU A 34 8.32 17.27 5.39
C LEU A 34 7.43 18.04 4.41
N ARG A 35 8.00 18.84 3.50
CA ARG A 35 7.25 19.59 2.48
C ARG A 35 6.58 18.69 1.44
N VAL A 36 7.13 17.49 1.18
CA VAL A 36 6.55 16.52 0.24
C VAL A 36 5.38 15.78 0.89
N ALA A 37 5.50 15.37 2.16
CA ALA A 37 4.38 14.81 2.93
C ALA A 37 3.22 15.83 3.06
N ASP A 38 3.52 17.08 3.42
CA ASP A 38 2.60 18.22 3.55
C ASP A 38 1.81 18.57 2.25
N ALA A 39 2.12 17.94 1.11
CA ALA A 39 1.57 18.27 -0.20
C ALA A 39 0.79 17.13 -0.88
N GLN A 40 0.85 15.89 -0.37
CA GLN A 40 0.23 14.72 -1.04
C GLN A 40 -1.29 14.87 -1.25
N TYR A 41 -1.99 15.44 -0.25
CA TYR A 41 -3.43 15.69 -0.32
C TYR A 41 -3.83 16.72 -1.39
N LEU A 42 -2.91 17.55 -1.91
CA LEU A 42 -3.22 18.58 -2.91
C LEU A 42 -3.53 18.00 -4.30
N MET A 43 -3.21 16.73 -4.53
CA MET A 43 -3.56 16.01 -5.78
C MET A 43 -4.98 15.43 -5.74
N LEU A 44 -5.62 15.42 -4.56
CA LEU A 44 -6.97 14.90 -4.38
C LEU A 44 -8.03 15.99 -4.57
N PRO A 45 -9.28 15.62 -4.92
CA PRO A 45 -10.39 16.56 -4.86
C PRO A 45 -10.66 16.99 -3.41
N GLN A 46 -11.13 18.22 -3.21
CA GLN A 46 -11.65 18.63 -1.91
C GLN A 46 -13.03 18.00 -1.70
N GLY A 47 -13.17 17.23 -0.60
CA GLY A 47 -14.42 16.59 -0.21
C GLY A 47 -14.93 17.08 1.14
N ARG A 48 -16.03 16.49 1.60
CA ARG A 48 -16.58 16.69 2.94
C ARG A 48 -16.85 15.31 3.54
N PRO A 49 -16.30 14.99 4.74
CA PRO A 49 -16.58 13.71 5.37
C PRO A 49 -18.05 13.51 5.72
N PRO A 50 -18.51 12.25 5.84
CA PRO A 50 -19.85 11.95 6.31
C PRO A 50 -20.11 12.53 7.70
N ARG A 51 -21.38 12.59 8.11
CA ARG A 51 -21.70 13.13 9.44
C ARG A 51 -21.26 12.14 10.50
N GLN A 52 -20.81 12.65 11.64
CA GLN A 52 -20.38 11.81 12.75
C GLN A 52 -21.48 10.86 13.25
N ASP A 53 -22.75 11.28 13.22
CA ASP A 53 -23.91 10.45 13.62
C ASP A 53 -24.20 9.28 12.65
N ASP A 54 -23.71 9.41 11.40
CA ASP A 54 -23.81 8.43 10.32
C ASP A 54 -22.60 7.46 10.32
N CYS A 55 -21.60 7.68 11.19
CA CYS A 55 -20.38 6.87 11.25
C CYS A 55 -20.22 6.16 12.60
N LEU A 56 -19.86 4.87 12.56
CA LEU A 56 -19.39 4.13 13.73
C LEU A 56 -17.87 3.96 13.67
N LEU A 57 -17.14 4.37 14.72
CA LEU A 57 -15.70 4.16 14.80
C LEU A 57 -15.38 2.74 15.27
N HIS A 58 -14.55 2.04 14.51
CA HIS A 58 -13.89 0.79 14.89
C HIS A 58 -12.43 1.08 15.25
N GLY A 59 -11.96 0.62 16.42
CA GLY A 59 -10.61 0.92 16.92
C GLY A 59 -10.54 2.28 17.62
N ALA A 60 -9.47 3.04 17.36
CA ALA A 60 -9.24 4.38 17.91
C ALA A 60 -9.24 5.46 16.83
N LEU A 61 -9.41 6.73 17.23
CA LEU A 61 -9.42 7.88 16.33
C LEU A 61 -8.07 8.00 15.58
N PRO A 62 -8.07 8.15 14.24
CA PRO A 62 -6.87 8.51 13.47
C PRO A 62 -6.29 9.87 13.88
N ASP A 63 -4.96 9.98 13.90
CA ASP A 63 -4.29 11.27 14.08
C ASP A 63 -4.52 12.18 12.86
N ALA A 64 -4.28 13.49 12.98
CA ALA A 64 -4.48 14.45 11.89
C ALA A 64 -3.64 14.18 10.62
N GLU A 65 -2.51 13.48 10.79
CA GLU A 65 -1.60 13.08 9.70
C GLU A 65 -1.92 11.69 9.13
N ASP A 66 -2.83 10.92 9.76
CA ASP A 66 -3.23 9.60 9.27
C ASP A 66 -4.32 9.71 8.18
N VAL A 67 -4.36 8.72 7.28
CA VAL A 67 -5.46 8.54 6.33
C VAL A 67 -6.73 8.11 7.10
N ASN A 68 -7.81 8.90 6.99
CA ASN A 68 -9.12 8.48 7.48
C ASN A 68 -9.78 7.52 6.49
N VAL A 69 -9.87 6.25 6.86
CA VAL A 69 -10.65 5.26 6.09
C VAL A 69 -12.10 5.26 6.58
N VAL A 70 -13.03 5.37 5.64
CA VAL A 70 -14.47 5.21 5.85
C VAL A 70 -14.95 4.08 4.94
N VAL A 71 -15.64 3.08 5.48
CA VAL A 71 -16.04 1.87 4.74
C VAL A 71 -17.56 1.72 4.77
N SER A 72 -18.17 1.55 3.59
CA SER A 72 -19.59 1.28 3.49
C SER A 72 -19.95 -0.10 4.06
N GLN A 73 -21.16 -0.24 4.59
CA GLN A 73 -21.69 -1.55 4.95
C GLN A 73 -21.77 -2.54 3.79
N GLN A 74 -21.88 -2.06 2.55
CA GLN A 74 -21.87 -2.91 1.37
C GLN A 74 -20.48 -3.53 1.17
N ALA A 75 -19.42 -2.71 1.22
CA ALA A 75 -18.04 -3.18 1.15
C ALA A 75 -17.72 -4.15 2.29
N LEU A 76 -18.09 -3.83 3.54
CA LEU A 76 -17.89 -4.74 4.68
C LEU A 76 -18.61 -6.08 4.49
N LYS A 77 -19.86 -6.09 4.02
CA LYS A 77 -20.60 -7.33 3.71
C LYS A 77 -19.89 -8.16 2.63
N GLN A 78 -19.36 -7.51 1.59
CA GLN A 78 -18.60 -8.17 0.52
C GLN A 78 -17.29 -8.77 1.02
N ILE A 79 -16.52 -8.01 1.83
CA ILE A 79 -15.27 -8.45 2.46
C ILE A 79 -15.55 -9.67 3.35
N VAL A 80 -16.43 -9.53 4.35
CA VAL A 80 -16.79 -10.62 5.29
C VAL A 80 -17.26 -11.88 4.55
N ALA A 81 -18.15 -11.73 3.56
CA ALA A 81 -18.63 -12.87 2.77
C ALA A 81 -17.49 -13.57 1.99
N HIS A 82 -16.52 -12.82 1.47
CA HIS A 82 -15.37 -13.40 0.82
C HIS A 82 -14.43 -14.08 1.84
N CYS A 83 -14.08 -13.41 2.93
CA CYS A 83 -13.16 -13.92 3.96
C CYS A 83 -13.62 -15.28 4.54
N HIS A 84 -14.93 -15.47 4.75
CA HIS A 84 -15.48 -16.74 5.24
C HIS A 84 -15.70 -17.79 4.14
N SER A 85 -15.53 -17.46 2.86
CA SER A 85 -15.81 -18.39 1.75
C SER A 85 -14.83 -19.57 1.67
N ASN A 86 -13.58 -19.40 2.12
CA ASN A 86 -12.59 -20.48 2.24
C ASN A 86 -11.46 -20.14 3.22
N THR A 87 -11.64 -20.43 4.51
CA THR A 87 -10.67 -20.15 5.59
C THR A 87 -9.45 -21.08 5.63
N ARG A 88 -9.09 -21.73 4.51
CA ARG A 88 -7.93 -22.65 4.40
C ARG A 88 -6.78 -22.09 3.56
N VAL A 89 -7.02 -20.96 2.91
CA VAL A 89 -6.08 -20.23 2.05
C VAL A 89 -6.30 -18.75 2.29
N GLU A 90 -5.30 -17.96 1.96
CA GLU A 90 -5.47 -16.51 1.87
C GLU A 90 -6.33 -16.18 0.65
N LEU A 91 -7.29 -15.29 0.88
CA LEU A 91 -8.19 -14.72 -0.11
C LEU A 91 -7.93 -13.21 -0.14
N GLY A 92 -8.39 -12.53 -1.17
CA GLY A 92 -8.20 -11.08 -1.27
C GLY A 92 -8.99 -10.45 -2.40
N GLY A 93 -8.78 -9.16 -2.62
CA GLY A 93 -9.52 -8.39 -3.60
C GLY A 93 -9.19 -6.91 -3.54
N VAL A 94 -9.78 -6.12 -4.44
CA VAL A 94 -9.60 -4.67 -4.47
C VAL A 94 -10.73 -3.95 -3.75
N LEU A 95 -10.40 -2.79 -3.20
CA LEU A 95 -11.32 -1.85 -2.60
C LEU A 95 -11.58 -0.73 -3.60
N LEU A 96 -12.84 -0.51 -3.96
CA LEU A 96 -13.27 0.59 -4.82
C LEU A 96 -13.91 1.69 -4.00
N GLY A 97 -13.62 2.93 -4.36
CA GLY A 97 -13.99 4.07 -3.54
C GLY A 97 -13.66 5.42 -4.15
N ARG A 98 -13.62 6.43 -3.28
CA ARG A 98 -13.29 7.82 -3.60
C ARG A 98 -12.28 8.39 -2.60
N PRO A 99 -11.07 8.75 -3.05
CA PRO A 99 -10.12 9.48 -2.24
C PRO A 99 -10.40 10.99 -2.36
N TYR A 100 -10.34 11.70 -1.24
CA TYR A 100 -10.47 13.16 -1.21
C TYR A 100 -9.68 13.73 -0.03
N HIS A 101 -9.60 15.07 0.06
CA HIS A 101 -9.04 15.72 1.23
C HIS A 101 -10.04 16.66 1.91
N ASN A 102 -9.91 16.81 3.23
CA ASN A 102 -10.61 17.81 4.02
C ASN A 102 -9.66 18.36 5.08
N ASN A 103 -9.54 19.69 5.19
CA ASN A 103 -8.65 20.36 6.17
C ASN A 103 -7.21 19.82 6.21
N ARG A 104 -6.62 19.55 5.03
CA ARG A 104 -5.29 18.93 4.81
C ARG A 104 -5.18 17.43 5.08
N GLN A 105 -6.17 16.81 5.73
CA GLN A 105 -6.19 15.37 5.98
C GLN A 105 -6.76 14.61 4.78
N ILE A 106 -6.20 13.43 4.49
CA ILE A 106 -6.67 12.51 3.44
C ILE A 106 -7.81 11.65 3.99
N PHE A 107 -8.84 11.46 3.17
CA PHE A 107 -9.97 10.57 3.41
C PHE A 107 -10.11 9.59 2.26
N VAL A 108 -10.49 8.36 2.60
CA VAL A 108 -10.73 7.26 1.66
C VAL A 108 -12.10 6.67 1.97
N GLU A 109 -13.10 6.99 1.14
CA GLU A 109 -14.41 6.35 1.20
C GLU A 109 -14.42 5.08 0.35
N VAL A 110 -14.35 3.91 1.01
CA VAL A 110 -14.48 2.59 0.39
C VAL A 110 -15.96 2.25 0.26
N GLU A 111 -16.46 2.19 -0.97
CA GLU A 111 -17.89 1.95 -1.25
C GLU A 111 -18.19 0.51 -1.62
N VAL A 112 -17.26 -0.17 -2.28
CA VAL A 112 -17.43 -1.53 -2.82
C VAL A 112 -16.14 -2.33 -2.63
N ALA A 113 -16.23 -3.63 -2.35
CA ALA A 113 -15.11 -4.55 -2.43
C ALA A 113 -15.33 -5.58 -3.54
N ILE A 114 -14.33 -5.81 -4.38
CA ILE A 114 -14.35 -6.79 -5.47
C ILE A 114 -13.40 -7.95 -5.11
N PRO A 115 -13.93 -9.14 -4.77
CA PRO A 115 -13.13 -10.34 -4.57
C PRO A 115 -12.29 -10.70 -5.80
N ALA A 116 -11.02 -11.03 -5.57
CA ALA A 116 -10.15 -11.60 -6.59
C ALA A 116 -10.45 -13.10 -6.76
N ILE A 117 -10.74 -13.52 -7.98
CA ILE A 117 -10.92 -14.94 -8.31
C ILE A 117 -9.57 -15.48 -8.81
N THR A 118 -8.83 -16.16 -7.93
CA THR A 118 -7.53 -16.78 -8.23
C THR A 118 -7.51 -18.26 -7.83
N THR A 119 -6.63 -19.02 -8.48
CA THR A 119 -6.18 -20.35 -8.01
C THR A 119 -4.69 -20.36 -7.66
N ASP A 120 -4.03 -19.20 -7.74
CA ASP A 120 -2.64 -18.95 -7.37
C ASP A 120 -2.63 -18.23 -6.03
N ASN A 121 -2.94 -18.99 -4.98
CA ASN A 121 -2.97 -18.57 -3.59
C ASN A 121 -2.73 -19.78 -2.66
N GLY A 122 -2.18 -19.53 -1.48
CA GLY A 122 -1.88 -20.57 -0.50
C GLY A 122 -2.29 -20.19 0.91
N PRO A 123 -1.96 -21.00 1.94
CA PRO A 123 -2.28 -20.71 3.34
C PRO A 123 -1.54 -19.51 3.95
N VAL A 124 -0.53 -18.98 3.24
CA VAL A 124 0.42 -17.95 3.71
C VAL A 124 0.93 -17.05 2.55
N HIS A 125 0.18 -16.99 1.43
CA HIS A 125 0.45 -16.00 0.38
C HIS A 125 -0.80 -15.77 -0.49
N PHE A 126 -0.98 -14.51 -0.90
CA PHE A 126 -1.91 -14.07 -1.92
C PHE A 126 -1.22 -13.07 -2.86
N THR A 127 -1.48 -13.16 -4.17
CA THR A 127 -0.91 -12.21 -5.13
C THR A 127 -1.85 -11.96 -6.32
N PHE A 128 -1.78 -10.76 -6.90
CA PHE A 128 -2.55 -10.39 -8.07
C PHE A 128 -1.79 -10.75 -9.36
N THR A 129 -2.11 -11.91 -9.94
CA THR A 129 -1.58 -12.30 -11.25
C THR A 129 -2.17 -11.44 -12.39
N ALA A 130 -1.57 -11.48 -13.58
CA ALA A 130 -2.05 -10.69 -14.72
C ALA A 130 -3.50 -11.03 -15.12
N ASP A 131 -3.90 -12.30 -15.04
CA ASP A 131 -5.27 -12.74 -15.34
C ASP A 131 -6.27 -12.27 -14.27
N VAL A 132 -5.85 -12.28 -12.98
CA VAL A 132 -6.63 -11.73 -11.87
C VAL A 132 -6.84 -10.22 -12.06
N TRP A 133 -5.79 -9.47 -12.43
CA TRP A 133 -5.91 -8.05 -12.77
C TRP A 133 -6.87 -7.83 -13.94
N ALA A 134 -6.76 -8.61 -15.02
CA ALA A 134 -7.65 -8.47 -16.17
C ALA A 134 -9.13 -8.67 -15.79
N GLN A 135 -9.43 -9.66 -14.94
CA GLN A 135 -10.78 -9.89 -14.42
C GLN A 135 -11.25 -8.74 -13.53
N ILE A 136 -10.40 -8.27 -12.61
CA ILE A 136 -10.71 -7.11 -11.75
C ILE A 136 -11.08 -5.88 -12.59
N HIS A 137 -10.34 -5.58 -13.66
CA HIS A 137 -10.66 -4.44 -14.54
C HIS A 137 -12.03 -4.60 -15.23
N VAL A 138 -12.42 -5.82 -15.61
CA VAL A 138 -13.77 -6.10 -16.13
C VAL A 138 -14.83 -5.86 -15.06
N ASP A 139 -14.61 -6.31 -13.83
CA ASP A 139 -15.57 -6.14 -12.74
C ASP A 139 -15.67 -4.66 -12.28
N CYS A 140 -14.56 -3.93 -12.29
CA CYS A 140 -14.53 -2.48 -12.04
C CYS A 140 -15.35 -1.67 -13.07
N SER A 141 -15.54 -2.17 -14.30
CA SER A 141 -16.33 -1.46 -15.33
C SER A 141 -17.81 -1.27 -14.95
N GLN A 142 -18.30 -1.98 -13.93
CA GLN A 142 -19.64 -1.82 -13.35
C GLN A 142 -19.73 -0.57 -12.44
N TYR A 143 -18.59 0.03 -12.07
CA TYR A 143 -18.47 1.14 -11.13
C TYR A 143 -17.67 2.31 -11.73
N PRO A 144 -18.14 2.93 -12.83
CA PRO A 144 -17.35 3.92 -13.60
C PRO A 144 -17.01 5.20 -12.83
N ASP A 145 -17.71 5.48 -11.72
CA ASP A 145 -17.51 6.65 -10.86
C ASP A 145 -16.71 6.33 -9.57
N LEU A 146 -16.07 5.15 -9.51
CA LEU A 146 -15.18 4.72 -8.42
C LEU A 146 -13.79 4.37 -8.98
N GLU A 147 -12.77 4.59 -8.18
CA GLU A 147 -11.40 4.14 -8.47
C GLU A 147 -10.96 3.08 -7.48
N ILE A 148 -9.88 2.35 -7.80
CA ILE A 148 -9.22 1.46 -6.84
C ILE A 148 -8.55 2.33 -5.80
N VAL A 149 -9.01 2.25 -4.55
CA VAL A 149 -8.44 2.99 -3.41
C VAL A 149 -7.62 2.09 -2.48
N GLY A 150 -7.46 0.82 -2.82
CA GLY A 150 -6.74 -0.12 -1.98
C GLY A 150 -7.08 -1.57 -2.27
N TRP A 151 -6.73 -2.43 -1.32
CA TRP A 151 -6.97 -3.86 -1.37
C TRP A 151 -7.25 -4.44 0.02
N PHE A 152 -7.72 -5.68 0.02
CA PHE A 152 -7.85 -6.48 1.23
C PHE A 152 -7.36 -7.90 1.00
N HIS A 153 -6.92 -8.56 2.06
CA HIS A 153 -6.65 -9.99 2.08
C HIS A 153 -6.92 -10.60 3.46
N THR A 154 -6.92 -11.93 3.52
CA THR A 154 -7.12 -12.68 4.77
C THR A 154 -5.87 -13.38 5.26
N HIS A 155 -5.73 -13.44 6.58
CA HIS A 155 -4.75 -14.21 7.32
C HIS A 155 -5.45 -15.24 8.25
N PRO A 156 -5.97 -16.38 7.75
CA PRO A 156 -6.81 -17.26 8.57
C PRO A 156 -6.02 -17.95 9.70
N ASP A 157 -6.32 -17.59 10.95
CA ASP A 157 -5.61 -18.03 12.16
C ASP A 157 -4.09 -17.75 12.14
N LEU A 158 -3.67 -16.67 11.47
CA LEU A 158 -2.31 -16.13 11.58
C LEU A 158 -2.28 -14.85 12.43
N GLY A 159 -3.41 -14.15 12.56
CA GLY A 159 -3.51 -12.84 13.18
C GLY A 159 -3.21 -11.72 12.19
N VAL A 160 -3.42 -10.48 12.65
CA VAL A 160 -3.34 -9.28 11.82
C VAL A 160 -1.97 -8.62 11.95
N PHE A 161 -1.20 -8.71 10.87
CA PHE A 161 0.09 -8.06 10.65
C PHE A 161 0.26 -7.81 9.14
N TYR A 162 1.17 -6.93 8.75
CA TYR A 162 1.58 -6.77 7.36
C TYR A 162 2.85 -7.60 7.12
N SER A 163 2.80 -8.55 6.19
CA SER A 163 3.96 -9.38 5.84
C SER A 163 4.89 -8.66 4.85
N ALA A 164 6.11 -9.19 4.69
CA ALA A 164 7.04 -8.69 3.67
C ALA A 164 6.52 -8.90 2.23
N ASP A 165 5.70 -9.92 1.99
CA ASP A 165 5.06 -10.14 0.69
C ASP A 165 3.91 -9.12 0.47
N ASP A 166 3.18 -8.74 1.52
CA ASP A 166 2.16 -7.68 1.47
C ASP A 166 2.79 -6.31 1.19
N GLU A 167 3.95 -6.00 1.80
CA GLU A 167 4.71 -4.79 1.46
C GLU A 167 5.10 -4.77 -0.02
N VAL A 168 5.52 -5.90 -0.59
CA VAL A 168 5.86 -6.01 -2.02
C VAL A 168 4.63 -5.82 -2.91
N VAL A 169 3.49 -6.44 -2.57
CA VAL A 169 2.22 -6.26 -3.32
C VAL A 169 1.75 -4.80 -3.24
N HIS A 170 1.78 -4.20 -2.05
CA HIS A 170 1.37 -2.82 -1.82
C HIS A 170 2.28 -1.84 -2.58
N ALA A 171 3.60 -1.97 -2.46
CA ALA A 171 4.56 -1.11 -3.15
C ALA A 171 4.54 -1.26 -4.68
N ALA A 172 4.16 -2.44 -5.20
CA ALA A 172 4.11 -2.69 -6.65
C ALA A 172 2.83 -2.19 -7.33
N ALA A 173 1.67 -2.37 -6.68
CA ALA A 173 0.35 -2.10 -7.28
C ALA A 173 -0.40 -0.92 -6.65
N PHE A 174 -0.12 -0.59 -5.39
CA PHE A 174 -0.90 0.34 -4.58
C PHE A 174 -0.05 1.55 -4.17
N THR A 175 0.41 2.31 -5.16
CA THR A 175 1.45 3.35 -5.01
C THR A 175 0.98 4.76 -4.63
N GLN A 176 -0.32 5.05 -4.63
CA GLN A 176 -0.83 6.38 -4.30
C GLN A 176 -0.87 6.58 -2.78
N PRO A 177 -0.67 7.82 -2.26
CA PRO A 177 -0.62 8.08 -0.82
C PRO A 177 -1.94 7.81 -0.09
N TYR A 178 -3.05 7.77 -0.82
CA TYR A 178 -4.37 7.38 -0.32
C TYR A 178 -4.67 5.88 -0.42
N HIS A 179 -3.78 5.08 -1.01
CA HIS A 179 -4.02 3.64 -1.08
C HIS A 179 -3.86 2.97 0.29
N VAL A 180 -4.78 2.06 0.58
CA VAL A 180 -4.81 1.32 1.84
C VAL A 180 -4.86 -0.19 1.62
N GLY A 181 -4.30 -0.95 2.56
CA GLY A 181 -4.41 -2.41 2.62
C GLY A 181 -5.22 -2.80 3.87
N LEU A 182 -6.15 -3.73 3.74
CA LEU A 182 -6.91 -4.30 4.86
C LEU A 182 -6.52 -5.77 5.07
N VAL A 183 -6.04 -6.09 6.26
CA VAL A 183 -5.79 -7.48 6.67
C VAL A 183 -6.91 -7.93 7.60
N VAL A 184 -7.51 -9.09 7.32
CA VAL A 184 -8.58 -9.69 8.14
C VAL A 184 -8.19 -11.10 8.57
N ASP A 185 -8.24 -11.43 9.86
CA ASP A 185 -8.26 -12.82 10.33
C ASP A 185 -9.71 -13.24 10.61
N PRO A 186 -10.39 -13.95 9.68
CA PRO A 186 -11.78 -14.36 9.86
C PRO A 186 -11.97 -15.48 10.89
N LEU A 187 -10.90 -16.08 11.42
CA LEU A 187 -10.97 -17.11 12.46
C LEU A 187 -10.76 -16.52 13.86
N ARG A 188 -9.97 -15.44 13.97
CA ARG A 188 -9.78 -14.67 15.22
C ARG A 188 -10.75 -13.49 15.38
N ASN A 189 -11.52 -13.17 14.33
CA ASN A 189 -12.37 -11.99 14.24
C ASN A 189 -11.58 -10.68 14.46
N GLN A 190 -10.42 -10.60 13.81
CA GLN A 190 -9.51 -9.45 13.89
C GLN A 190 -9.40 -8.77 12.53
N GLY A 191 -9.20 -7.45 12.53
CA GLY A 191 -8.95 -6.68 11.31
C GLY A 191 -8.09 -5.46 11.56
N SER A 192 -7.33 -5.03 10.56
CA SER A 192 -6.67 -3.71 10.60
C SER A 192 -6.38 -3.18 9.21
N PHE A 193 -6.55 -1.87 9.06
CA PHE A 193 -6.12 -1.15 7.88
C PHE A 193 -4.66 -0.70 8.04
N PHE A 194 -3.98 -0.63 6.91
CA PHE A 194 -2.61 -0.19 6.76
C PHE A 194 -2.53 0.85 5.64
N ALA A 195 -1.79 1.92 5.83
CA ALA A 195 -1.68 3.03 4.89
C ALA A 195 -0.22 3.53 4.79
N TRP A 196 0.09 4.28 3.73
CA TRP A 196 1.38 4.93 3.59
C TRP A 196 1.60 6.02 4.65
N ARG A 197 2.73 5.96 5.35
CA ARG A 197 3.22 6.98 6.29
C ARG A 197 4.74 7.08 6.19
N ASP A 198 5.26 8.25 5.86
CA ASP A 198 6.69 8.52 5.69
C ASP A 198 7.42 7.55 4.73
N GLY A 199 6.72 7.11 3.67
CA GLY A 199 7.26 6.21 2.64
C GLY A 199 7.27 4.71 3.02
N VAL A 200 6.75 4.34 4.18
CA VAL A 200 6.51 2.94 4.58
C VAL A 200 5.02 2.71 4.83
N VAL A 201 4.55 1.48 4.65
CA VAL A 201 3.18 1.11 5.05
C VAL A 201 3.13 0.96 6.57
N GLN A 202 2.08 1.44 7.25
CA GLN A 202 1.90 1.33 8.71
C GLN A 202 0.42 1.08 9.08
N PRO A 203 0.11 0.36 10.17
CA PRO A 203 -1.25 0.17 10.65
C PRO A 203 -1.85 1.50 11.12
N ILE A 204 -3.06 1.81 10.66
CA ILE A 204 -3.85 2.96 11.14
C ILE A 204 -4.66 2.56 12.38
N PRO A 205 -4.86 3.45 13.36
CA PRO A 205 -5.42 3.08 14.67
C PRO A 205 -6.89 2.66 14.66
N GLY A 206 -7.61 2.91 13.57
CA GLY A 206 -9.02 2.60 13.41
C GLY A 206 -9.57 3.05 12.06
N PHE A 207 -10.85 2.75 11.81
CA PHE A 207 -11.59 3.17 10.62
C PHE A 207 -13.05 3.43 10.98
N TYR A 208 -13.77 4.16 10.12
CA TYR A 208 -15.21 4.39 10.30
C TYR A 208 -16.02 3.42 9.43
N GLU A 209 -17.02 2.76 10.00
CA GLU A 209 -18.11 2.15 9.26
C GLU A 209 -19.18 3.21 8.98
N LEU A 210 -19.50 3.44 7.70
CA LEU A 210 -20.59 4.32 7.28
C LEU A 210 -21.92 3.59 7.39
N ILE A 211 -22.75 4.04 8.32
CA ILE A 211 -24.06 3.48 8.62
C ILE A 211 -25.12 4.09 7.68
N PRO A 212 -25.80 3.32 6.84
CA PRO A 212 -26.82 3.85 5.94
C PRO A 212 -28.07 4.28 6.72
N ALA A 213 -28.81 5.26 6.19
CA ALA A 213 -29.96 5.85 6.88
C ALA A 213 -31.09 4.85 7.18
N GLU A 214 -31.19 3.79 6.38
CA GLU A 214 -32.13 2.68 6.55
C GLU A 214 -31.70 1.61 7.57
N ALA A 215 -30.53 1.71 8.21
CA ALA A 215 -30.04 0.74 9.20
C ALA A 215 -30.87 0.67 10.49
N GLY A 216 -31.84 1.57 10.67
CA GLY A 216 -32.70 1.64 11.85
C GLY A 216 -32.07 2.38 13.03
N ASN A 217 -32.84 2.47 14.12
CA ASN A 217 -32.40 3.14 15.34
C ASN A 217 -31.42 2.25 16.13
N GLU A 218 -30.53 2.89 16.90
CA GLU A 218 -29.50 2.25 17.75
C GLU A 218 -29.99 1.13 18.69
N HIS A 219 -31.29 1.10 18.99
CA HIS A 219 -31.93 0.18 19.92
C HIS A 219 -32.63 -1.03 19.26
N GLU A 220 -32.77 -1.06 17.93
CA GLU A 220 -33.60 -2.08 17.23
C GLU A 220 -32.80 -3.02 16.31
N VAL A 221 -31.65 -2.58 15.79
CA VAL A 221 -30.81 -3.36 14.85
C VAL A 221 -29.35 -3.15 15.24
N PRO A 222 -28.47 -4.17 15.18
CA PRO A 222 -27.03 -3.96 15.26
C PRO A 222 -26.62 -3.00 14.14
N ARG A 223 -26.25 -1.75 14.49
CA ARG A 223 -25.84 -0.76 13.48
C ARG A 223 -24.55 -1.23 12.79
N ALA A 224 -23.64 -1.89 13.48
CA ALA A 224 -22.39 -2.42 12.93
C ALA A 224 -22.59 -3.69 12.08
N ILE A 225 -21.84 -3.82 10.99
CA ILE A 225 -21.70 -5.04 10.19
C ILE A 225 -20.56 -5.93 10.68
N VAL A 226 -19.53 -5.32 11.26
CA VAL A 226 -18.37 -6.01 11.82
C VAL A 226 -18.21 -5.68 13.29
N ASP A 227 -17.69 -6.63 14.06
CA ASP A 227 -17.32 -6.51 15.47
C ASP A 227 -15.84 -6.89 15.67
N TRP A 228 -15.02 -6.62 14.65
CA TRP A 228 -13.60 -6.98 14.61
C TRP A 228 -12.82 -6.34 15.76
N GLU A 229 -11.97 -7.13 16.42
CA GLU A 229 -10.90 -6.59 17.25
C GLU A 229 -9.87 -5.90 16.33
N ILE A 230 -9.69 -4.59 16.51
CA ILE A 230 -8.74 -3.80 15.73
C ILE A 230 -7.33 -3.96 16.31
N VAL A 231 -6.47 -4.65 15.57
CA VAL A 231 -5.11 -5.03 16.01
C VAL A 231 -4.09 -4.05 15.44
N ILE A 232 -3.43 -3.30 16.31
CA ILE A 232 -2.35 -2.38 15.96
C ILE A 232 -1.00 -3.01 16.35
N ASP A 233 -0.54 -3.99 15.56
CA ASP A 233 0.78 -4.57 15.75
C ASP A 233 1.84 -3.83 14.90
N LYS A 234 2.80 -3.20 15.58
CA LYS A 234 3.94 -2.50 14.97
C LYS A 234 5.24 -3.31 15.08
N SER A 235 5.21 -4.52 15.64
CA SER A 235 6.40 -5.33 15.96
C SER A 235 6.90 -6.20 14.80
N TRP A 236 6.08 -6.43 13.77
CA TRP A 236 6.40 -7.28 12.62
C TRP A 236 6.93 -6.54 11.39
N PHE A 237 7.04 -5.21 11.43
CA PHE A 237 7.78 -4.46 10.41
C PHE A 237 9.23 -4.93 10.40
N MET A 238 9.57 -5.71 9.38
CA MET A 238 10.94 -6.02 9.01
C MET A 238 11.46 -4.82 8.21
N PRO A 239 12.21 -3.87 8.80
CA PRO A 239 12.81 -2.81 8.00
C PRO A 239 13.65 -3.45 6.91
N THR A 240 13.52 -2.93 5.68
CA THR A 240 14.27 -3.41 4.52
C THR A 240 15.74 -3.58 4.89
N ARG A 241 16.28 -4.79 4.66
CA ARG A 241 17.56 -5.23 5.21
C ARG A 241 18.68 -4.27 4.81
N SER A 242 19.04 -3.34 5.71
CA SER A 242 19.98 -2.26 5.41
C SER A 242 21.29 -2.81 4.86
N GLU A 243 21.81 -2.19 3.80
CA GLU A 243 23.08 -2.57 3.18
C GLU A 243 24.28 -2.23 4.06
N ASN A 244 24.49 -2.98 5.14
CA ASN A 244 25.78 -3.09 5.84
C ASN A 244 25.75 -4.26 6.85
N PRO A 245 26.45 -5.39 6.60
CA PRO A 245 26.59 -6.44 7.60
C PRO A 245 27.62 -6.02 8.66
N ALA A 246 27.14 -5.57 9.83
CA ALA A 246 27.98 -5.52 11.02
C ALA A 246 28.37 -6.97 11.43
N PRO A 247 29.65 -7.22 11.81
CA PRO A 247 30.13 -8.59 11.94
C PRO A 247 29.74 -9.23 13.29
N GLY A 248 29.15 -10.42 13.20
CA GLY A 248 29.26 -11.45 14.23
C GLY A 248 28.12 -11.57 15.23
N LEU A 249 27.10 -12.37 14.87
CA LEU A 249 26.50 -13.32 15.80
C LEU A 249 26.53 -14.70 15.17
N VAL A 250 27.27 -15.62 15.79
CA VAL A 250 27.41 -17.01 15.36
C VAL A 250 26.21 -17.78 15.91
N TYR A 251 25.32 -18.23 15.04
CA TYR A 251 24.42 -19.33 15.37
C TYR A 251 25.17 -20.65 15.09
N GLN A 252 25.33 -21.51 16.10
CA GLN A 252 26.05 -22.77 15.93
C GLN A 252 25.23 -23.83 15.19
N ASP A 253 25.95 -24.74 14.55
CA ASP A 253 25.43 -25.73 13.61
C ASP A 253 24.35 -26.67 14.18
N GLY A 254 23.35 -26.93 13.33
CA GLY A 254 22.55 -28.15 13.34
C GLY A 254 22.54 -28.71 11.93
N ASP A 255 23.45 -29.65 11.63
CA ASP A 255 23.71 -30.19 10.29
C ASP A 255 22.46 -30.75 9.57
N LEU A 256 22.13 -30.20 8.40
CA LEU A 256 21.58 -30.97 7.27
C LEU A 256 22.10 -30.42 5.93
N ALA A 257 22.84 -31.24 5.20
CA ALA A 257 23.51 -30.91 3.95
C ALA A 257 23.42 -32.10 2.97
N ILE A 258 23.44 -31.97 1.64
CA ILE A 258 23.77 -30.85 0.75
C ILE A 258 22.77 -30.86 -0.43
N HIS A 259 22.32 -29.70 -0.95
CA HIS A 259 22.29 -29.46 -2.41
C HIS A 259 22.07 -27.97 -2.80
N PRO A 260 22.99 -27.34 -3.58
CA PRO A 260 22.86 -25.95 -4.01
C PRO A 260 22.34 -25.82 -5.46
N MET A 261 21.19 -25.17 -5.67
CA MET A 261 20.78 -24.63 -6.98
C MET A 261 20.01 -23.31 -6.82
N LEU A 262 20.66 -22.22 -7.26
CA LEU A 262 20.14 -20.90 -7.69
C LEU A 262 19.12 -20.13 -6.81
N PRO A 263 19.54 -18.98 -6.25
CA PRO A 263 18.68 -17.81 -6.08
C PRO A 263 18.69 -16.97 -7.37
N LEU A 264 17.78 -17.24 -8.32
CA LEU A 264 17.67 -16.44 -9.56
C LEU A 264 16.25 -16.39 -10.14
N VAL A 265 15.25 -16.04 -9.31
CA VAL A 265 13.84 -15.89 -9.75
C VAL A 265 13.23 -14.53 -9.36
N VAL A 266 13.69 -13.92 -8.26
CA VAL A 266 13.07 -12.70 -7.70
C VAL A 266 13.21 -11.47 -8.62
N SER A 267 14.34 -11.32 -9.32
CA SER A 267 14.59 -10.15 -10.19
C SER A 267 13.70 -10.13 -11.44
N THR A 268 13.29 -11.28 -11.97
CA THR A 268 12.49 -11.34 -13.21
C THR A 268 11.02 -11.00 -12.99
N LEU A 269 10.45 -11.33 -11.82
CA LEU A 269 9.03 -11.10 -11.54
C LEU A 269 8.73 -9.60 -11.37
N ALA A 270 9.56 -8.87 -10.62
CA ALA A 270 9.43 -7.42 -10.46
C ALA A 270 9.56 -6.66 -11.79
N LEU A 271 10.51 -7.07 -12.65
CA LEU A 271 10.64 -6.52 -14.00
C LEU A 271 9.45 -6.85 -14.91
N LEU A 272 8.87 -8.05 -14.77
CA LEU A 272 7.67 -8.44 -15.51
C LEU A 272 6.48 -7.55 -15.11
N LEU A 273 6.21 -7.41 -13.81
CA LEU A 273 5.12 -6.59 -13.28
C LEU A 273 5.26 -5.11 -13.69
N ALA A 274 6.46 -4.53 -13.54
CA ALA A 274 6.73 -3.15 -13.96
C ALA A 274 6.54 -2.94 -15.48
N SER A 275 6.93 -3.92 -16.30
CA SER A 275 6.74 -3.84 -17.77
C SER A 275 5.29 -4.04 -18.21
N ILE A 276 4.49 -4.82 -17.46
CA ILE A 276 3.04 -4.97 -17.68
C ILE A 276 2.31 -3.68 -17.30
N ALA A 277 2.61 -3.09 -16.14
CA ALA A 277 2.03 -1.82 -15.71
C ALA A 277 2.30 -0.68 -16.74
N LEU A 278 3.54 -0.60 -17.25
CA LEU A 278 3.91 0.38 -18.28
C LEU A 278 3.20 0.12 -19.62
N TYR A 279 2.95 -1.13 -19.99
CA TYR A 279 2.23 -1.49 -21.21
C TYR A 279 0.73 -1.17 -21.13
N VAL A 280 0.11 -1.33 -19.96
CA VAL A 280 -1.31 -0.96 -19.71
C VAL A 280 -1.48 0.56 -19.69
N ALA A 281 -0.54 1.31 -19.12
CA ALA A 281 -0.59 2.78 -19.08
C ALA A 281 -0.37 3.49 -20.43
N LEU A 282 -0.04 2.75 -21.50
CA LEU A 282 0.26 3.28 -22.84
C LEU A 282 -0.78 2.88 -23.90
N LYS A 283 -1.99 2.48 -23.48
CA LYS A 283 -3.13 2.13 -24.34
C LYS A 283 -4.42 2.80 -23.91
#